data_AF-A0A166HB16-F1
#
_entry.id   AF-A0A166HB16-F1
#
_cell.length_a   1.000
_cell.length_b   1.000
_cell.length_c   1.000
_cell.angle_alpha   90.00
_cell.angle_beta   90.00
_cell.angle_gamma   90.00
#
_symmetry.space_group_name_H-M   'P 1'
#
loop_
_entity.id
_entity.type
_entity.pdbx_description
1 polymer ?
#
loop_
_entity_poly.entity_id
_entity_poly.type
_entity_poly.pdbx_seq_one_letter_code
_entity_poly.pdbx_strand_id
1 'polypeptide(L)'
;MTTNYSILAIPGAWMLSLAPHVFAVVLLSITVPWFDAANPRHCLGELASADKENAKNHAVKLQILRAKAAEANGFENLPVFVGAVLAANFSGVPVETLNTLSAAYLASRVIYNIVYITITNKKYFIIRTMAYSVGAVIAATLYGKAFYAMTAPSKYYLCAKLSLNAR
;
A
#
# COMPACT_ATOMS: atom_id res chain seq x y z
N MET A 1 10.27 23.80 -13.23
CA MET A 1 9.23 23.41 -12.25
C MET A 1 9.19 21.89 -12.20
N THR A 2 9.19 21.29 -11.01
CA THR A 2 9.07 19.83 -10.85
C THR A 2 7.60 19.43 -10.97
N THR A 3 7.28 18.49 -11.85
CA THR A 3 5.92 17.96 -12.01
C THR A 3 5.51 17.15 -10.78
N ASN A 4 4.27 17.32 -10.31
CA ASN A 4 3.75 16.61 -9.15
C ASN A 4 3.07 15.29 -9.56
N TYR A 5 3.77 14.18 -9.34
CA TYR A 5 3.29 12.84 -9.66
C TYR A 5 2.64 12.13 -8.46
N SER A 6 2.66 12.73 -7.27
CA SER A 6 2.13 12.09 -6.05
C SER A 6 0.66 11.70 -6.16
N ILE A 7 -0.15 12.46 -6.89
CA ILE A 7 -1.56 12.13 -7.14
C ILE A 7 -1.71 10.85 -7.96
N LEU A 8 -0.80 10.59 -8.92
CA LEU A 8 -0.79 9.34 -9.69
C LEU A 8 -0.38 8.13 -8.86
N ALA A 9 0.26 8.34 -7.71
CA ALA A 9 0.55 7.26 -6.79
C ALA A 9 -0.70 6.69 -6.11
N ILE A 10 -1.81 7.42 -6.06
CA ILE A 10 -3.09 6.91 -5.53
C ILE A 10 -3.64 5.76 -6.38
N PRO A 11 -3.92 5.94 -7.69
CA PRO A 11 -4.32 4.82 -8.54
C PRO A 11 -3.23 3.76 -8.64
N GLY A 12 -1.95 4.13 -8.59
CA GLY A 12 -0.85 3.17 -8.51
C GLY A 12 -0.92 2.26 -7.27
N ALA A 13 -1.19 2.83 -6.09
CA ALA A 13 -1.34 2.08 -4.85
C ALA A 13 -2.59 1.19 -4.87
N TRP A 14 -3.70 1.68 -5.44
CA TRP A 14 -4.90 0.87 -5.65
C TRP A 14 -4.62 -0.35 -6.55
N MET A 15 -3.92 -0.15 -7.67
CA MET A 15 -3.51 -1.24 -8.56
C MET A 15 -2.59 -2.25 -7.86
N LEU A 16 -1.67 -1.78 -7.02
CA LEU A 16 -0.81 -2.66 -6.22
C LEU A 16 -1.58 -3.43 -5.14
N SER A 17 -2.65 -2.86 -4.57
CA SER A 17 -3.54 -3.58 -3.66
C SER A 17 -4.39 -4.62 -4.39
N LEU A 18 -4.75 -4.37 -5.66
CA LEU A 18 -5.50 -5.29 -6.51
C LEU A 18 -4.62 -6.42 -7.10
N ALA A 19 -3.33 -6.19 -7.34
CA ALA A 19 -2.46 -7.16 -8.01
C ALA A 19 -2.42 -8.55 -7.35
N PRO A 20 -2.35 -8.70 -6.01
CA PRO A 20 -2.45 -10.00 -5.36
C PRO A 20 -3.80 -10.72 -5.61
N HIS A 21 -4.89 -9.96 -5.77
CA HIS A 21 -6.19 -10.53 -6.13
C HIS A 21 -6.14 -11.23 -7.48
N VAL A 22 -5.63 -10.52 -8.50
CA VAL A 22 -5.52 -11.03 -9.87
C VAL A 22 -4.62 -12.26 -9.90
N PHE A 23 -3.48 -12.19 -9.22
CA PHE A 23 -2.59 -13.34 -9.07
C PHE A 23 -3.31 -14.54 -8.44
N ALA A 24 -4.07 -14.33 -7.36
CA ALA A 24 -4.81 -15.40 -6.69
C ALA A 24 -5.87 -16.03 -7.58
N VAL A 25 -6.65 -15.23 -8.32
CA VAL A 25 -7.70 -15.73 -9.23
C VAL A 25 -7.12 -16.51 -10.40
N VAL A 26 -6.04 -16.00 -11.02
CA VAL A 26 -5.35 -16.71 -12.11
C VAL A 26 -4.81 -18.04 -11.58
N LEU A 27 -4.10 -18.03 -10.46
CA LEU A 27 -3.55 -19.25 -9.87
C LEU A 27 -4.63 -20.26 -9.50
N LEU A 28 -5.77 -19.79 -8.98
CA LEU A 28 -6.92 -20.62 -8.65
C LEU A 28 -7.53 -21.25 -9.90
N SER A 29 -7.76 -20.47 -10.96
CA SER A 29 -8.35 -20.95 -12.21
C SER A 29 -7.55 -22.05 -12.93
N ILE A 30 -6.21 -22.04 -12.77
CA ILE A 30 -5.34 -23.02 -13.41
C ILE A 30 -5.07 -24.25 -12.54
N THR A 31 -5.27 -24.16 -11.22
CA THR A 31 -4.90 -25.24 -10.28
C THR A 31 -6.07 -25.92 -9.61
N VAL A 32 -7.25 -25.31 -9.62
CA VAL A 32 -8.44 -25.81 -8.93
C VAL A 32 -9.56 -26.03 -9.96
N PRO A 33 -9.77 -27.27 -10.44
CA PRO A 33 -10.72 -27.57 -11.52
C PRO A 33 -12.19 -27.30 -11.15
N TRP A 34 -12.52 -27.38 -9.86
CA TRP A 34 -13.86 -27.12 -9.33
C TRP A 34 -14.09 -25.64 -8.99
N PHE A 35 -13.16 -24.74 -9.35
CA PHE A 35 -13.30 -23.33 -9.11
C PHE A 35 -14.50 -22.74 -9.87
N ASP A 36 -15.48 -22.23 -9.11
CA ASP A 36 -16.58 -21.45 -9.64
C ASP A 36 -16.24 -19.95 -9.64
N ALA A 37 -15.99 -19.40 -10.83
CA ALA A 37 -15.70 -17.99 -11.02
C ALA A 37 -16.89 -17.07 -10.70
N ALA A 38 -18.12 -17.59 -10.63
CA ALA A 38 -19.31 -16.83 -10.23
C ALA A 38 -19.33 -16.58 -8.71
N ASN A 39 -18.71 -17.46 -7.91
CA ASN A 39 -18.72 -17.39 -6.45
C ASN A 39 -17.31 -17.47 -5.82
N PRO A 40 -16.37 -16.58 -6.22
CA PRO A 40 -14.96 -16.72 -5.85
C PRO A 40 -14.70 -16.62 -4.35
N ARG A 41 -15.57 -15.93 -3.59
CA ARG A 41 -15.45 -15.83 -2.12
C ARG A 41 -15.83 -17.13 -1.42
N HIS A 42 -16.83 -17.85 -1.91
CA HIS A 42 -17.23 -19.15 -1.37
C HIS A 42 -16.11 -20.18 -1.58
N CYS A 43 -15.54 -20.19 -2.80
CA CYS A 43 -14.43 -21.07 -3.14
C CYS A 43 -13.18 -20.83 -2.27
N LEU A 44 -12.95 -19.62 -1.74
CA LEU A 44 -11.84 -19.38 -0.79
C LEU A 44 -12.06 -20.06 0.57
N GLY A 45 -13.31 -20.08 1.05
CA GLY A 45 -13.67 -20.78 2.29
C GLY A 45 -13.53 -22.29 2.15
N GLU A 46 -14.05 -22.84 1.06
CA GLU A 46 -13.88 -24.25 0.69
C GLU A 46 -12.41 -24.60 0.44
N LEU A 47 -11.67 -23.71 -0.23
CA LEU A 47 -10.25 -23.90 -0.43
C LEU A 47 -9.54 -23.95 0.92
N ALA A 48 -9.93 -23.18 1.94
CA ALA A 48 -9.33 -23.25 3.27
C ALA A 48 -9.60 -24.60 3.98
N SER A 49 -10.79 -25.19 3.79
CA SER A 49 -11.19 -26.47 4.40
C SER A 49 -10.77 -27.72 3.62
N ALA A 50 -10.44 -27.61 2.32
CA ALA A 50 -10.09 -28.75 1.47
C ALA A 50 -8.86 -29.56 1.97
N ASP A 51 -8.94 -30.89 1.86
CA ASP A 51 -7.99 -31.85 2.42
C ASP A 51 -6.57 -31.77 1.85
N LYS A 52 -5.59 -32.14 2.68
CA LYS A 52 -4.14 -32.05 2.42
C LYS A 52 -3.58 -33.22 1.59
N GLU A 53 -4.39 -33.82 0.74
CA GLU A 53 -4.09 -35.12 0.11
C GLU A 53 -2.85 -35.08 -0.81
N ASN A 54 -2.45 -33.89 -1.28
CA ASN A 54 -1.24 -33.67 -2.07
C ASN A 54 -0.42 -32.45 -1.60
N ALA A 55 0.86 -32.65 -1.28
CA ALA A 55 1.76 -31.59 -0.78
C ALA A 55 1.93 -30.41 -1.77
N LYS A 56 1.94 -30.69 -3.08
CA LYS A 56 1.99 -29.66 -4.14
C LYS A 56 0.72 -28.81 -4.16
N ASN A 57 -0.45 -29.44 -4.05
CA ASN A 57 -1.75 -28.75 -4.01
C ASN A 57 -1.89 -27.93 -2.73
N HIS A 58 -1.36 -28.43 -1.61
CA HIS A 58 -1.33 -27.71 -0.35
C HIS A 58 -0.45 -26.44 -0.40
N ALA A 59 0.74 -26.52 -1.03
CA ALA A 59 1.62 -25.35 -1.18
C ALA A 59 0.99 -24.23 -2.02
N VAL A 60 0.35 -24.59 -3.14
CA VAL A 60 -0.38 -23.66 -4.01
C VAL A 60 -1.57 -23.04 -3.28
N LYS A 61 -2.38 -23.84 -2.59
CA LYS A 61 -3.49 -23.37 -1.74
C LYS A 61 -3.02 -22.31 -0.75
N LEU A 62 -1.93 -22.56 -0.02
CA LEU A 62 -1.38 -21.59 0.92
C LEU A 62 -0.88 -20.31 0.23
N GLN A 63 -0.36 -20.41 -0.99
CA GLN A 63 0.06 -19.24 -1.78
C GLN A 63 -1.13 -18.37 -2.20
N ILE A 64 -2.24 -18.99 -2.63
CA ILE A 64 -3.50 -18.29 -2.94
C ILE A 64 -4.02 -17.56 -1.69
N LEU A 65 -4.07 -18.24 -0.54
CA LEU A 65 -4.50 -17.64 0.72
C LEU A 65 -3.61 -16.47 1.15
N ARG A 66 -2.29 -16.59 0.99
CA ARG A 66 -1.35 -15.48 1.25
C ARG A 66 -1.57 -14.29 0.32
N ALA A 67 -1.86 -14.53 -0.97
CA ALA A 67 -2.17 -13.47 -1.92
C ALA A 67 -3.47 -12.72 -1.55
N LYS A 68 -4.51 -13.43 -1.13
CA LYS A 68 -5.75 -12.80 -0.61
C LYS A 68 -5.54 -12.02 0.69
N ALA A 69 -4.69 -12.53 1.59
CA ALA A 69 -4.32 -11.77 2.79
C ALA A 69 -3.52 -10.50 2.46
N ALA A 70 -2.64 -10.55 1.44
CA ALA A 70 -1.92 -9.38 0.96
C ALA A 70 -2.83 -8.33 0.30
N GLU A 71 -3.83 -8.77 -0.48
CA GLU A 71 -4.90 -7.93 -1.03
C GLU A 71 -5.65 -7.18 0.07
N ALA A 72 -6.17 -7.92 1.06
CA ALA A 72 -6.92 -7.34 2.18
C ALA A 72 -6.09 -6.28 2.92
N ASN A 73 -4.83 -6.60 3.25
CA ASN A 73 -3.92 -5.64 3.86
C ASN A 73 -3.70 -4.38 3.00
N GLY A 74 -3.57 -4.55 1.68
CA GLY A 74 -3.42 -3.44 0.76
C GLY A 74 -4.61 -2.49 0.79
N PHE A 75 -5.83 -3.02 0.77
CA PHE A 75 -7.05 -2.22 0.81
C PHE A 75 -7.31 -1.59 2.19
N GLU A 76 -6.97 -2.26 3.29
CA GLU A 76 -7.07 -1.69 4.65
C GLU A 76 -6.15 -0.47 4.83
N ASN A 77 -4.96 -0.47 4.21
CA ASN A 77 -3.98 0.61 4.34
C ASN A 77 -4.13 1.71 3.30
N LEU A 78 -4.84 1.45 2.19
CA LEU A 78 -5.00 2.39 1.09
C LEU A 78 -5.63 3.73 1.54
N PRO A 79 -6.73 3.78 2.32
CA PRO A 79 -7.32 5.05 2.76
C PRO A 79 -6.36 5.92 3.55
N VAL A 80 -5.52 5.32 4.39
CA VAL A 80 -4.51 6.03 5.19
C VAL A 80 -3.51 6.72 4.28
N PHE A 81 -3.00 6.02 3.26
CA PHE A 81 -2.06 6.58 2.29
C PHE A 81 -2.70 7.67 1.41
N VAL A 82 -3.92 7.43 0.92
CA VAL A 82 -4.67 8.40 0.12
C VAL A 82 -4.88 9.70 0.90
N GLY A 83 -5.35 9.61 2.14
CA GLY A 83 -5.52 10.78 3.00
C GLY A 83 -4.20 11.52 3.24
N ALA A 84 -3.09 10.80 3.43
CA ALA A 84 -1.79 11.39 3.68
C ALA A 84 -1.26 12.18 2.46
N VAL A 85 -1.36 11.61 1.26
CA VAL A 85 -0.95 12.27 0.01
C VAL A 85 -1.82 13.50 -0.25
N LEU A 86 -3.13 13.39 -0.10
CA LEU A 86 -4.04 14.52 -0.32
C LEU A 86 -3.81 15.65 0.70
N ALA A 87 -3.69 15.32 1.99
CA ALA A 87 -3.41 16.30 3.04
C ALA A 87 -2.10 17.05 2.78
N ALA A 88 -1.02 16.33 2.45
CA ALA A 88 0.27 16.93 2.16
C ALA A 88 0.27 17.80 0.89
N ASN A 89 -0.50 17.41 -0.14
CA ASN A 89 -0.70 18.24 -1.32
C ASN A 89 -1.44 19.54 -0.98
N PHE A 90 -2.56 19.45 -0.26
CA PHE A 90 -3.38 20.63 0.08
C PHE A 90 -2.69 21.57 1.07
N SER A 91 -1.80 21.07 1.92
CA SER A 91 -1.04 21.91 2.85
C SER A 91 0.19 22.57 2.22
N GLY A 92 0.50 22.29 0.94
CA GLY A 92 1.65 22.88 0.25
C GLY A 92 3.01 22.27 0.60
N VAL A 93 3.08 20.99 0.94
CA VAL A 93 4.36 20.27 1.10
C VAL A 93 5.14 20.31 -0.24
N PRO A 94 6.48 20.47 -0.23
CA PRO A 94 7.27 20.52 -1.46
C PRO A 94 7.06 19.31 -2.37
N VAL A 95 6.89 19.57 -3.68
CA VAL A 95 6.60 18.55 -4.70
C VAL A 95 7.65 17.44 -4.74
N GLU A 96 8.93 17.77 -4.57
CA GLU A 96 10.02 16.77 -4.54
C GLU A 96 9.86 15.78 -3.38
N THR A 97 9.43 16.27 -2.21
CA THR A 97 9.16 15.43 -1.05
C THR A 97 7.93 14.55 -1.29
N LEU A 98 6.86 15.12 -1.84
CA LEU A 98 5.65 14.39 -2.21
C LEU A 98 5.95 13.25 -3.18
N ASN A 99 6.68 13.52 -4.26
CA ASN A 99 7.03 12.54 -5.27
C ASN A 99 7.91 11.43 -4.70
N THR A 100 8.96 11.78 -3.97
CA THR A 100 9.90 10.82 -3.38
C THR A 100 9.20 9.88 -2.40
N LEU A 101 8.42 10.43 -1.47
CA LEU A 101 7.70 9.63 -0.48
C LEU A 101 6.61 8.77 -1.13
N SER A 102 5.89 9.29 -2.12
CA SER A 102 4.85 8.52 -2.82
C SER A 102 5.45 7.38 -3.64
N ALA A 103 6.56 7.61 -4.34
CA ALA A 103 7.27 6.56 -5.08
C ALA A 103 7.84 5.48 -4.13
N ALA A 104 8.44 5.90 -3.01
CA ALA A 104 8.93 4.98 -1.99
C ALA A 104 7.80 4.13 -1.37
N TYR A 105 6.61 4.71 -1.18
CA TYR A 105 5.43 3.96 -0.74
C TYR A 105 5.08 2.87 -1.75
N LEU A 106 4.96 3.19 -3.03
CA LEU A 106 4.66 2.20 -4.07
C LEU A 106 5.71 1.08 -4.12
N ALA A 107 6.99 1.44 -4.07
CA ALA A 107 8.08 0.46 -4.02
C ALA A 107 7.97 -0.46 -2.79
N SER A 108 7.64 0.09 -1.62
CA SER A 108 7.40 -0.70 -0.40
C SER A 108 6.25 -1.70 -0.58
N ARG A 109 5.18 -1.31 -1.28
CA ARG A 109 4.03 -2.18 -1.56
C ARG A 109 4.36 -3.28 -2.56
N VAL A 110 5.17 -3.01 -3.58
CA VAL A 110 5.68 -4.04 -4.51
C VAL A 110 6.49 -5.08 -3.72
N ILE A 111 7.45 -4.64 -2.91
CA ILE A 111 8.30 -5.54 -2.10
C ILE A 111 7.44 -6.33 -1.12
N TYR A 112 6.53 -5.66 -0.40
CA TYR A 112 5.62 -6.30 0.54
C TYR A 112 4.80 -7.40 -0.12
N ASN A 113 4.18 -7.14 -1.26
CA ASN A 113 3.35 -8.12 -1.97
C ASN A 113 4.17 -9.34 -2.42
N ILE A 114 5.35 -9.12 -3.02
CA ILE A 114 6.25 -10.20 -3.45
C ILE A 114 6.63 -11.07 -2.25
N VAL A 115 7.10 -10.43 -1.17
CA VAL A 115 7.53 -11.11 0.06
C VAL A 115 6.37 -11.88 0.69
N TYR A 116 5.18 -11.28 0.79
CA TYR A 116 4.02 -11.92 1.41
C TYR A 116 3.62 -13.19 0.65
N ILE A 117 3.58 -13.14 -0.69
CA ILE A 117 3.10 -14.25 -1.51
C ILE A 117 4.13 -15.39 -1.54
N THR A 118 5.41 -15.06 -1.72
CA THR A 118 6.48 -16.03 -2.03
C THR A 118 7.13 -16.65 -0.80
N ILE A 119 7.25 -15.92 0.31
CA ILE A 119 7.97 -16.41 1.48
C ILE A 119 7.09 -17.38 2.26
N THR A 120 7.54 -18.63 2.34
CA THR A 120 6.91 -19.70 3.12
C THR A 120 7.62 -19.97 4.44
N ASN A 121 8.90 -19.61 4.54
CA ASN A 121 9.71 -19.89 5.71
C ASN A 121 9.49 -18.83 6.80
N LYS A 122 9.10 -19.30 8.00
CA LYS A 122 8.87 -18.45 9.18
C LYS A 122 10.04 -17.55 9.51
N LYS A 123 11.29 -17.92 9.19
CA LYS A 123 12.49 -17.12 9.48
C LYS A 123 12.51 -15.74 8.80
N TYR A 124 11.82 -15.58 7.67
CA TYR A 124 11.83 -14.33 6.91
C TYR A 124 10.59 -13.46 7.16
N PHE A 125 9.80 -13.76 8.20
CA PHE A 125 8.63 -12.95 8.57
C PHE A 125 8.99 -11.47 8.81
N ILE A 126 10.21 -11.21 9.30
CA ILE A 126 10.70 -9.86 9.60
C ILE A 126 10.78 -8.98 8.36
N ILE A 127 11.10 -9.54 7.19
CA ILE A 127 11.22 -8.78 5.94
C ILE A 127 9.84 -8.21 5.55
N ARG A 128 8.78 -9.01 5.69
CA ARG A 128 7.40 -8.58 5.46
C ARG A 128 7.02 -7.44 6.39
N THR A 129 7.33 -7.58 7.68
CA THR A 129 7.03 -6.55 8.69
C THR A 129 7.79 -5.27 8.40
N MET A 130 9.07 -5.35 8.03
CA MET A 130 9.88 -4.18 7.68
C MET A 130 9.32 -3.46 6.46
N ALA A 131 8.99 -4.18 5.39
CA ALA A 131 8.40 -3.59 4.18
C ALA A 131 7.05 -2.89 4.47
N TYR A 132 6.23 -3.50 5.33
CA TYR A 132 4.99 -2.87 5.82
C TYR A 132 5.26 -1.59 6.61
N SER A 133 6.17 -1.67 7.59
CA SER A 133 6.50 -0.54 8.46
C SER A 133 7.03 0.65 7.67
N VAL A 134 7.80 0.43 6.60
CA VAL A 134 8.25 1.51 5.71
C VAL A 134 7.06 2.26 5.12
N GLY A 135 6.08 1.55 4.56
CA GLY A 135 4.87 2.18 4.01
C GLY A 135 4.08 2.95 5.07
N ALA A 136 3.93 2.40 6.27
CA ALA A 136 3.24 3.05 7.39
C ALA A 136 3.97 4.33 7.86
N VAL A 137 5.29 4.27 8.00
CA VAL A 137 6.14 5.42 8.38
C VAL A 137 6.08 6.51 7.31
N ILE A 138 6.06 6.15 6.03
CA ILE A 138 5.90 7.11 4.93
C ILE A 138 4.56 7.85 5.03
N ALA A 139 3.45 7.14 5.25
CA ALA A 139 2.14 7.76 5.41
C ALA A 139 2.10 8.69 6.64
N ALA A 140 2.64 8.24 7.78
CA ALA A 140 2.78 9.07 8.98
C ALA A 140 3.65 10.32 8.74
N THR A 141 4.74 10.17 7.98
CA THR A 141 5.64 11.28 7.62
C THR A 141 4.93 12.31 6.75
N LEU A 142 4.13 11.87 5.77
CA LEU A 142 3.32 12.76 4.94
C LEU A 142 2.32 13.56 5.79
N TYR A 143 1.60 12.90 6.70
CA TYR A 143 0.71 13.59 7.64
C TYR A 143 1.46 14.57 8.55
N GLY A 144 2.60 14.19 9.10
CA GLY A 144 3.41 15.07 9.94
C GLY A 144 3.92 16.31 9.19
N LYS A 145 4.35 16.12 7.94
CA LYS A 145 4.74 17.24 7.05
C LYS A 145 3.55 18.13 6.70
N ALA A 146 2.37 17.54 6.49
CA ALA A 146 1.16 18.30 6.24
C ALA A 146 0.78 19.16 7.47
N PHE A 147 0.81 18.57 8.66
CA PHE A 147 0.58 19.27 9.93
C PHE A 147 1.54 20.44 10.10
N TYR A 148 2.85 20.23 9.91
CA TYR A 148 3.84 21.29 10.03
C TYR A 148 3.60 22.41 9.00
N ALA A 149 3.26 22.07 7.76
CA ALA A 149 2.97 23.06 6.73
C ALA A 149 1.71 23.90 7.02
N MET A 150 0.68 23.30 7.64
CA MET A 150 -0.54 24.01 8.04
C MET A 150 -0.34 24.90 9.27
N THR A 151 0.60 24.57 10.15
CA THR A 151 0.87 25.30 11.40
C THR A 151 1.99 26.33 11.30
N ALA A 152 2.86 26.20 10.29
CA ALA A 152 3.90 27.17 10.05
C ALA A 152 3.28 28.55 9.72
N PRO A 153 3.73 29.64 10.36
CA PRO A 153 3.27 30.97 10.01
C PRO A 153 3.56 31.22 8.53
N SER A 154 2.51 31.50 7.76
CA SER A 154 2.64 31.73 6.32
C SER A 154 3.72 32.78 6.06
N LYS A 155 4.53 32.60 5.01
CA LYS A 155 5.56 33.59 4.64
C LYS A 155 4.96 34.99 4.46
N TYR A 156 3.70 35.07 4.03
CA TYR A 156 2.95 36.33 3.93
C TYR A 156 2.66 36.95 5.30
N TYR A 157 2.34 36.13 6.32
CA TYR A 157 2.19 36.60 7.69
C TYR A 157 3.50 37.14 8.26
N LEU A 158 4.63 36.48 7.99
CA LEU A 158 5.94 36.94 8.43
C LEU A 158 6.35 38.25 7.74
N CYS A 159 6.15 38.35 6.42
CA CYS A 159 6.40 39.58 5.66
C CYS A 159 5.49 40.74 6.11
N ALA A 160 4.20 40.48 6.33
CA ALA A 160 3.27 41.50 6.84
C ALA A 160 3.70 41.99 8.23
N LYS A 161 4.05 41.06 9.14
CA LYS A 161 4.51 41.38 10.49
C LYS A 161 5.85 42.14 10.50
N LEU A 162 6.78 41.78 9.63
CA LEU A 162 8.04 42.52 9.43
C LEU A 162 7.80 43.92 8.85
N SER A 163 6.86 44.07 7.91
CA SER A 163 6.51 45.39 7.35
C SER A 163 5.78 46.31 8.35
N LEU A 164 5.04 45.73 9.30
CA LEU A 164 4.35 46.45 10.38
C LEU A 164 5.32 46.88 11.50
N ASN A 165 6.33 46.06 11.81
CA ASN A 165 7.33 46.39 12.83
C ASN A 165 8.47 47.28 12.32
N ALA A 166 8.54 47.55 11.01
CA ALA A 166 9.53 48.43 10.39
C ALA A 166 9.05 49.89 10.25
N ARG A 167 7.87 50.22 10.78
CA ARG A 167 7.33 51.59 10.93
C ARG A 167 7.32 51.98 12.39
#